data_AF-A0A833R064-F1
#
_entry.id   AF-A0A833R064-F1
#
_cell.length_a   1.000
_cell.length_b   1.000
_cell.length_c   1.000
_cell.angle_alpha   90.00
_cell.angle_beta   90.00
_cell.angle_gamma   90.00
#
_symmetry.space_group_name_H-M   'P 1'
#
loop_
_entity.id
_entity.type
_entity.pdbx_description
1 polymer ?
#
loop_
_entity_poly.entity_id
_entity_poly.type
_entity_poly.pdbx_seq_one_letter_code
_entity_poly.pdbx_strand_id
1 'polypeptide(L)'
;MFKRSLTFVTCSDEDLAEQAVKFGNQHEFADMSWYPGHRKVLSRKDDRVPVNTSGNGTYDFIGFRSTPTLALQTTRSAEDTAEAAKNADGKCAVSQVTTSTLALAAYGLKNNGLLFTGYPVIGYQDKIQASGGCGFGSEDGLLTACPWDPRIKGSFFHQTTISIALDKVKEFILDVQKLRDLKPSALCGLELYSGILMRYVKASSAYLGKPSDMLDFDITYYRSRDPMTPRLYEDFIEEIEQMALFKYNGLPHWGKNRNLAFKEVMKKYNNGKAFLEVKDRLCS
;
A
#
# COMPACT_ATOMS: atom_id res chain seq x y z
N MET A 1 19.74 2.17 18.92
CA MET A 1 18.84 1.13 18.38
C MET A 1 17.72 0.89 19.41
N PHE A 2 16.46 0.79 19.00
CA PHE A 2 15.30 0.61 19.90
C PHE A 2 14.45 -0.59 19.47
N LYS A 3 13.49 -1.00 20.32
CA LYS A 3 12.51 -2.03 20.00
C LYS A 3 11.14 -1.43 19.70
N ARG A 4 10.32 -2.17 18.97
CA ARG A 4 8.92 -1.86 18.66
C ARG A 4 8.00 -2.90 19.27
N SER A 5 6.75 -2.51 19.51
CA SER A 5 5.64 -3.38 19.88
C SER A 5 4.55 -3.27 18.83
N LEU A 6 4.40 -4.29 17.99
CA LEU A 6 3.50 -4.28 16.84
C LEU A 6 2.29 -5.17 17.09
N THR A 7 1.09 -4.61 16.86
CA THR A 7 -0.20 -5.33 16.84
C THR A 7 -1.00 -4.96 15.60
N PHE A 8 -1.49 -5.96 14.88
CA PHE A 8 -2.50 -5.73 13.83
C PHE A 8 -3.91 -5.88 14.40
N VAL A 9 -4.80 -4.97 14.02
CA VAL A 9 -6.22 -5.00 14.39
C VAL A 9 -7.05 -4.85 13.13
N THR A 10 -8.01 -5.74 12.90
CA THR A 10 -8.95 -5.63 11.77
C THR A 10 -10.31 -5.20 12.27
N CYS A 11 -10.87 -4.15 11.67
CA CYS A 11 -12.18 -3.59 12.01
C CYS A 11 -13.01 -3.31 10.74
N SER A 12 -14.29 -2.98 10.93
CA SER A 12 -15.12 -2.35 9.89
C SER A 12 -14.49 -1.02 9.45
N ASP A 13 -14.73 -0.59 8.21
CA ASP A 13 -14.29 0.72 7.72
C ASP A 13 -15.30 1.85 7.97
N GLU A 14 -16.38 1.59 8.73
CA GLU A 14 -17.43 2.57 9.06
C GLU A 14 -16.90 3.86 9.68
N ASP A 15 -15.95 3.78 10.61
CA ASP A 15 -15.34 4.94 11.28
C ASP A 15 -13.99 5.33 10.68
N LEU A 16 -13.61 4.76 9.52
CA LEU A 16 -12.29 4.97 8.93
C LEU A 16 -12.01 6.45 8.65
N ALA A 17 -13.00 7.21 8.18
CA ALA A 17 -12.84 8.61 7.86
C ALA A 17 -12.46 9.45 9.10
N GLU A 18 -13.02 9.11 10.26
CA GLU A 18 -12.72 9.73 11.56
C GLU A 18 -11.41 9.22 12.17
N GLN A 19 -11.08 7.94 12.02
CA GLN A 19 -9.87 7.36 12.59
C GLN A 19 -8.62 7.76 11.81
N ALA A 20 -8.71 7.82 10.48
CA ALA A 20 -7.57 8.07 9.61
C ALA A 20 -6.90 9.42 9.85
N VAL A 21 -7.62 10.43 10.35
CA VAL A 21 -7.04 11.74 10.69
C VAL A 21 -6.29 11.76 12.03
N LYS A 22 -6.51 10.76 12.90
CA LYS A 22 -5.98 10.71 14.28
C LYS A 22 -4.96 9.59 14.50
N PHE A 23 -5.11 8.46 13.83
CA PHE A 23 -4.38 7.22 14.14
C PHE A 23 -2.86 7.38 14.07
N GLY A 24 -2.35 8.15 13.10
CA GLY A 24 -0.91 8.45 12.99
C GLY A 24 -0.32 9.29 14.12
N ASN A 25 -1.14 10.00 14.90
CA ASN A 25 -0.69 10.70 16.12
C ASN A 25 -0.81 9.81 17.38
N GLN A 26 -1.55 8.71 17.29
CA GLN A 26 -1.74 7.76 18.40
C GLN A 26 -0.62 6.72 18.46
N HIS A 27 -0.02 6.39 17.30
CA HIS A 27 1.03 5.39 17.20
C HIS A 27 2.21 5.89 16.36
N GLU A 28 3.44 5.74 16.86
CA GLU A 28 4.64 6.34 16.24
C GLU A 28 4.89 5.84 14.80
N PHE A 29 4.57 4.58 14.53
CA PHE A 29 4.78 3.94 13.23
C PHE A 29 3.48 3.37 12.64
N ALA A 30 2.36 4.04 12.91
CA ALA A 30 1.05 3.63 12.40
C ALA A 30 1.03 3.57 10.86
N ASP A 31 0.44 2.50 10.35
CA ASP A 31 -0.05 2.40 8.98
C ASP A 31 -1.40 1.65 8.97
N MET A 32 -2.13 1.75 7.87
CA MET A 32 -3.40 1.05 7.69
C MET A 32 -3.46 0.47 6.28
N SER A 33 -4.07 -0.71 6.13
CA SER A 33 -4.47 -1.25 4.84
C SER A 33 -5.99 -1.24 4.74
N TRP A 34 -6.53 -0.47 3.80
CA TRP A 34 -7.96 -0.34 3.59
C TRP A 34 -8.44 -1.28 2.49
N TYR A 35 -9.40 -2.12 2.84
CA TYR A 35 -10.11 -3.06 1.97
C TYR A 35 -11.52 -2.52 1.73
N PRO A 36 -11.70 -1.57 0.80
CA PRO A 36 -13.01 -0.93 0.57
C PRO A 36 -14.06 -1.92 0.07
N GLY A 37 -13.74 -2.84 -0.84
CA GLY A 37 -14.67 -3.85 -1.35
C GLY A 37 -15.22 -4.75 -0.25
N HIS A 38 -14.39 -5.12 0.74
CA HIS A 38 -14.82 -5.89 1.92
C HIS A 38 -15.26 -5.04 3.12
N ARG A 39 -15.26 -3.70 3.00
CA ARG A 39 -15.59 -2.75 4.09
C ARG A 39 -14.77 -2.96 5.35
N LYS A 40 -13.46 -3.22 5.20
CA LYS A 40 -12.56 -3.50 6.31
C LYS A 40 -11.34 -2.62 6.29
N VAL A 41 -10.80 -2.35 7.47
CA VAL A 41 -9.48 -1.75 7.64
C VAL A 41 -8.63 -2.65 8.54
N LEU A 42 -7.40 -2.89 8.12
CA LEU A 42 -6.34 -3.47 8.95
C LEU A 42 -5.45 -2.34 9.46
N SER A 43 -5.52 -2.06 10.74
CA SER A 43 -4.70 -1.04 11.39
C SER A 43 -3.48 -1.67 12.06
N ARG A 44 -2.30 -1.12 11.77
CA ARG A 44 -1.04 -1.48 12.41
C ARG A 44 -0.77 -0.54 13.58
N LYS A 45 -1.01 -1.01 14.80
CA LYS A 45 -0.59 -0.33 16.02
C LYS A 45 0.86 -0.67 16.28
N ASP A 46 1.74 0.32 16.19
CA ASP A 46 3.17 0.08 16.22
C ASP A 46 3.91 1.24 16.87
N ASP A 47 4.47 0.96 18.04
CA ASP A 47 5.08 1.93 18.92
C ASP A 47 6.46 1.50 19.36
N ARG A 48 7.32 2.50 19.58
CA ARG A 48 8.60 2.31 20.23
C ARG A 48 8.39 1.87 21.68
N VAL A 49 9.21 0.90 22.10
CA VAL A 49 9.30 0.44 23.49
C VAL A 49 10.76 0.44 23.97
N PRO A 50 11.01 0.46 25.30
CA PRO A 50 12.35 0.34 25.84
C PRO A 50 13.12 -0.86 25.29
N VAL A 51 14.43 -0.72 25.11
CA VAL A 51 15.26 -1.79 24.53
C VAL A 51 15.30 -3.05 25.40
N ASN A 52 15.11 -2.90 26.72
CA ASN A 52 15.06 -3.99 27.68
C ASN A 52 13.72 -4.74 27.71
N THR A 53 12.69 -4.30 26.96
CA THR A 53 11.44 -5.03 26.82
C THR A 53 11.70 -6.39 26.17
N SER A 54 11.19 -7.46 26.77
CA SER A 54 11.40 -8.83 26.29
C SER A 54 10.74 -9.06 24.92
N GLY A 55 11.42 -9.79 24.05
CA GLY A 55 10.96 -10.08 22.69
C GLY A 55 12.11 -10.07 21.68
N ASN A 56 12.05 -11.01 20.72
CA ASN A 56 12.97 -11.13 19.59
C ASN A 56 12.16 -11.28 18.28
N GLY A 57 11.13 -10.45 18.17
CA GLY A 57 10.21 -10.48 17.06
C GLY A 57 10.85 -10.05 15.76
N THR A 58 10.34 -10.60 14.67
CA THR A 58 10.73 -10.26 13.29
C THR A 58 9.48 -10.07 12.46
N TYR A 59 9.57 -9.18 11.47
CA TYR A 59 8.59 -9.05 10.41
C TYR A 59 9.27 -9.34 9.08
N ASP A 60 8.64 -10.16 8.26
CA ASP A 60 9.02 -10.33 6.86
C ASP A 60 7.72 -10.52 6.09
N PHE A 61 7.21 -9.44 5.51
CA PHE A 61 5.90 -9.44 4.87
C PHE A 61 5.79 -10.52 3.80
N ILE A 62 4.74 -11.34 3.87
CA ILE A 62 4.57 -12.52 2.99
C ILE A 62 4.61 -12.13 1.52
N GLY A 63 4.04 -10.98 1.14
CA GLY A 63 4.05 -10.50 -0.25
C GLY A 63 5.44 -10.15 -0.79
N PHE A 64 6.46 -10.05 0.07
CA PHE A 64 7.85 -9.74 -0.32
C PHE A 64 8.81 -10.93 -0.13
N ARG A 65 8.27 -12.15 0.03
CA ARG A 65 9.03 -13.39 0.15
C ARG A 65 9.26 -14.05 -1.21
N SER A 66 10.35 -14.80 -1.31
CA SER A 66 10.57 -15.66 -2.48
C SER A 66 9.46 -16.71 -2.50
N THR A 67 8.82 -16.87 -3.65
CA THR A 67 7.68 -17.76 -3.86
C THR A 67 7.95 -18.66 -5.06
N PRO A 68 7.52 -19.93 -5.06
CA PRO A 68 7.69 -20.80 -6.23
C PRO A 68 7.19 -20.15 -7.52
N THR A 69 8.03 -20.12 -8.55
CA THR A 69 7.73 -19.45 -9.82
C THR A 69 6.45 -19.97 -10.47
N LEU A 70 6.20 -21.29 -10.39
CA LEU A 70 4.97 -21.90 -10.89
C LEU A 70 3.72 -21.34 -10.18
N ALA A 71 3.78 -21.13 -8.87
CA ALA A 71 2.67 -20.56 -8.11
C ALA A 71 2.43 -19.10 -8.52
N LEU A 72 3.48 -18.30 -8.68
CA LEU A 72 3.38 -16.91 -9.15
C LEU A 72 2.75 -16.80 -10.54
N GLN A 73 3.19 -17.63 -11.48
CA GLN A 73 2.64 -17.68 -12.83
C GLN A 73 1.17 -18.13 -12.84
N THR A 74 0.83 -19.12 -12.00
CA THR A 74 -0.55 -19.61 -11.87
C THR A 74 -1.47 -18.53 -11.31
N THR A 75 -1.07 -17.86 -10.23
CA THR A 75 -1.82 -16.74 -9.65
C THR A 75 -2.03 -15.64 -10.67
N ARG A 76 -0.98 -15.29 -11.42
CA ARG A 76 -1.10 -14.26 -12.45
C ARG A 76 -2.06 -14.67 -13.58
N SER A 77 -1.94 -15.90 -14.07
CA SER A 77 -2.83 -16.42 -15.13
C SER A 77 -4.29 -16.46 -14.68
N ALA A 78 -4.55 -16.78 -13.41
CA ALA A 78 -5.89 -16.76 -12.84
C ALA A 78 -6.46 -15.33 -12.78
N GLU A 79 -5.64 -14.34 -12.40
CA GLU A 79 -6.02 -12.93 -12.41
C GLU A 79 -6.31 -12.43 -13.84
N ASP A 80 -5.45 -12.74 -14.81
CA ASP A 80 -5.65 -12.39 -16.22
C ASP A 80 -6.97 -13.01 -16.76
N THR A 81 -7.29 -14.24 -16.37
CA THR A 81 -8.55 -14.91 -16.73
C THR A 81 -9.76 -14.21 -16.11
N ALA A 82 -9.66 -13.80 -14.83
CA ALA A 82 -10.74 -13.09 -14.16
C ALA A 82 -10.97 -11.68 -14.76
N GLU A 83 -9.90 -10.99 -15.17
CA GLU A 83 -9.97 -9.73 -15.92
C GLU A 83 -10.70 -9.92 -17.26
N ALA A 84 -10.26 -10.89 -18.08
CA ALA A 84 -10.86 -11.16 -19.38
C ALA A 84 -12.33 -11.58 -19.28
N ALA A 85 -12.67 -12.38 -18.26
CA ALA A 85 -14.05 -12.82 -17.99
C ALA A 85 -14.92 -11.75 -17.31
N LYS A 86 -14.36 -10.56 -16.99
CA LYS A 86 -15.02 -9.50 -16.20
C LYS A 86 -15.58 -10.01 -14.87
N ASN A 87 -14.90 -10.97 -14.25
CA ASN A 87 -15.36 -11.69 -13.08
C ASN A 87 -14.97 -10.97 -11.78
N ALA A 88 -15.68 -9.88 -11.48
CA ALA A 88 -15.45 -9.08 -10.28
C ALA A 88 -15.73 -9.84 -8.98
N ASP A 89 -16.81 -10.63 -8.96
CA ASP A 89 -17.21 -11.36 -7.77
C ASP A 89 -16.22 -12.50 -7.46
N GLY A 90 -15.66 -13.14 -8.49
CA GLY A 90 -14.53 -14.06 -8.36
C GLY A 90 -13.30 -13.40 -7.76
N LYS A 91 -12.95 -12.18 -8.19
CA LYS A 91 -11.87 -11.41 -7.56
C LYS A 91 -12.15 -11.05 -6.11
N CYS A 92 -13.41 -10.75 -5.75
CA CYS A 92 -13.80 -10.54 -4.35
C CYS A 92 -13.64 -11.79 -3.50
N ALA A 93 -14.03 -12.95 -4.02
CA ALA A 93 -13.84 -14.23 -3.32
C ALA A 93 -12.35 -14.54 -3.12
N VAL A 94 -11.54 -14.38 -4.18
CA VAL A 94 -10.09 -14.61 -4.10
C VAL A 94 -9.42 -13.64 -3.13
N SER A 95 -9.71 -12.34 -3.23
CA SER A 95 -9.15 -11.34 -2.32
C SER A 95 -9.54 -11.62 -0.87
N GLN A 96 -10.79 -11.99 -0.59
CA GLN A 96 -11.21 -12.37 0.76
C GLN A 96 -10.38 -13.53 1.30
N VAL A 97 -10.18 -14.58 0.49
CA VAL A 97 -9.33 -15.73 0.86
C VAL A 97 -7.89 -15.27 1.09
N THR A 98 -7.31 -14.48 0.18
CA THR A 98 -5.95 -13.95 0.29
C THR A 98 -5.77 -13.16 1.60
N THR A 99 -6.66 -12.22 1.90
CA THR A 99 -6.57 -11.39 3.11
C THR A 99 -6.74 -12.24 4.38
N SER A 100 -7.65 -13.21 4.38
CA SER A 100 -7.82 -14.15 5.48
C SER A 100 -6.58 -15.05 5.69
N THR A 101 -5.98 -15.55 4.62
CA THR A 101 -4.73 -16.34 4.69
C THR A 101 -3.57 -15.50 5.23
N LEU A 102 -3.42 -14.25 4.77
CA LEU A 102 -2.42 -13.33 5.29
C LEU A 102 -2.62 -13.08 6.79
N ALA A 103 -3.86 -12.84 7.23
CA ALA A 103 -4.19 -12.65 8.64
C ALA A 103 -3.87 -13.88 9.49
N LEU A 104 -4.22 -15.09 9.03
CA LEU A 104 -3.90 -16.35 9.71
C LEU A 104 -2.40 -16.59 9.84
N ALA A 105 -1.62 -16.16 8.84
CA ALA A 105 -0.16 -16.22 8.86
C ALA A 105 0.49 -14.99 9.54
N ALA A 106 -0.29 -14.18 10.26
CA ALA A 106 0.12 -12.96 10.94
C ALA A 106 0.92 -11.99 10.05
N TYR A 107 0.58 -11.95 8.75
CA TYR A 107 1.24 -11.17 7.71
C TYR A 107 2.74 -11.44 7.56
N GLY A 108 3.25 -12.49 8.21
CA GLY A 108 4.67 -12.82 8.25
C GLY A 108 5.41 -12.43 9.54
N LEU A 109 4.70 -11.95 10.56
CA LEU A 109 5.26 -11.70 11.88
C LEU A 109 5.62 -13.00 12.62
N LYS A 110 6.65 -12.94 13.45
CA LYS A 110 7.08 -14.02 14.35
C LYS A 110 7.56 -13.42 15.66
N ASN A 111 7.26 -14.03 16.81
CA ASN A 111 7.62 -13.50 18.14
C ASN A 111 9.08 -13.82 18.53
N ASN A 112 9.65 -14.89 17.98
CA ASN A 112 10.98 -15.40 18.30
C ASN A 112 11.86 -15.62 17.04
N GLY A 113 11.46 -15.06 15.89
CA GLY A 113 12.11 -15.30 14.59
C GLY A 113 11.69 -16.60 13.88
N LEU A 114 10.94 -17.49 14.56
CA LEU A 114 10.50 -18.78 14.01
C LEU A 114 8.98 -18.88 13.87
N LEU A 115 8.24 -18.63 14.95
CA LEU A 115 6.80 -18.82 15.04
C LEU A 115 6.09 -17.54 15.48
N PHE A 116 4.86 -17.36 15.00
CA PHE A 116 3.92 -16.41 15.58
C PHE A 116 3.20 -17.08 16.76
N THR A 117 3.24 -16.44 17.93
CA THR A 117 2.58 -16.93 19.15
C THR A 117 1.52 -15.96 19.67
N GLY A 118 1.40 -14.78 19.08
CA GLY A 118 0.39 -13.78 19.43
C GLY A 118 0.90 -12.35 19.38
N TYR A 119 -0.02 -11.40 19.54
CA TYR A 119 0.28 -9.98 19.68
C TYR A 119 0.40 -9.57 21.16
N PRO A 120 1.18 -8.53 21.48
CA PRO A 120 2.05 -7.78 20.57
C PRO A 120 3.31 -8.56 20.19
N VAL A 121 3.83 -8.30 18.99
CA VAL A 121 5.14 -8.79 18.55
C VAL A 121 6.18 -7.74 18.87
N ILE A 122 7.10 -8.07 19.79
CA ILE A 122 8.12 -7.16 20.27
C ILE A 122 9.48 -7.54 19.67
N GLY A 123 10.11 -6.62 18.94
CA GLY A 123 11.37 -6.87 18.24
C GLY A 123 12.18 -5.61 17.99
N TYR A 124 13.44 -5.75 17.57
CA TYR A 124 14.27 -4.59 17.20
C TYR A 124 13.74 -3.89 15.95
N GLN A 125 13.85 -2.55 15.91
CA GLN A 125 13.34 -1.71 14.82
C GLN A 125 13.74 -2.22 13.43
N ASP A 126 15.00 -2.59 13.23
CA ASP A 126 15.53 -3.11 11.96
C ASP A 126 14.84 -4.43 11.56
N LYS A 127 14.60 -5.32 12.53
CA LYS A 127 13.92 -6.61 12.30
C LYS A 127 12.42 -6.51 12.11
N ILE A 128 11.79 -5.43 12.58
CA ILE A 128 10.33 -5.18 12.42
C ILE A 128 10.06 -4.30 11.20
N GLN A 129 10.99 -3.42 10.81
CA GLN A 129 10.82 -2.53 9.65
C GLN A 129 11.24 -3.19 8.35
N ALA A 130 12.25 -4.06 8.37
CA ALA A 130 12.73 -4.72 7.16
C ALA A 130 11.71 -5.77 6.67
N SER A 131 11.57 -5.87 5.35
CA SER A 131 10.87 -6.94 4.65
C SER A 131 11.44 -7.00 3.24
N GLY A 132 11.35 -8.15 2.58
CA GLY A 132 12.00 -8.34 1.28
C GLY A 132 12.96 -9.52 1.24
N GLY A 133 12.67 -10.57 2.00
CA GLY A 133 13.44 -11.81 1.97
C GLY A 133 13.67 -12.36 0.56
N CYS A 134 12.80 -12.05 -0.41
CA CYS A 134 12.96 -12.48 -1.80
C CYS A 134 14.25 -11.96 -2.48
N GLY A 135 14.80 -10.82 -2.03
CA GLY A 135 16.02 -10.24 -2.60
C GLY A 135 17.32 -10.88 -2.09
N PHE A 136 17.24 -11.74 -1.07
CA PHE A 136 18.42 -12.34 -0.40
C PHE A 136 18.53 -13.85 -0.62
N GLY A 137 17.70 -14.43 -1.50
CA GLY A 137 17.73 -15.87 -1.81
C GLY A 137 18.97 -16.29 -2.58
N SER A 138 19.39 -17.54 -2.43
CA SER A 138 20.40 -18.16 -3.29
C SER A 138 19.87 -18.29 -4.72
N GLU A 139 20.75 -18.14 -5.72
CA GLU A 139 20.38 -18.40 -7.11
C GLU A 139 20.02 -19.88 -7.29
N ASP A 140 18.74 -20.13 -7.58
CA ASP A 140 18.15 -21.47 -7.69
C ASP A 140 17.67 -21.78 -9.12
N GLY A 141 18.13 -21.00 -10.11
CA GLY A 141 17.67 -21.12 -11.49
C GLY A 141 16.22 -20.69 -11.71
N LEU A 142 15.70 -19.75 -10.91
CA LEU A 142 14.30 -19.26 -10.95
C LEU A 142 13.27 -20.30 -10.52
N LEU A 143 13.65 -21.27 -9.69
CA LEU A 143 12.67 -22.15 -9.03
C LEU A 143 11.78 -21.34 -8.09
N THR A 144 12.35 -20.35 -7.42
CA THR A 144 11.64 -19.33 -6.66
C THR A 144 12.01 -17.93 -7.16
N ALA A 145 11.11 -16.96 -6.98
CA ALA A 145 11.34 -15.58 -7.39
C ALA A 145 10.59 -14.59 -6.51
N CYS A 146 11.00 -13.31 -6.56
CA CYS A 146 10.14 -12.21 -6.14
C CYS A 146 8.88 -12.17 -7.02
N PRO A 147 7.69 -11.84 -6.49
CA PRO A 147 6.45 -11.84 -7.27
C PRO A 147 6.47 -10.99 -8.55
N TRP A 148 7.25 -9.91 -8.57
CA TRP A 148 7.40 -8.96 -9.67
C TRP A 148 8.69 -9.14 -10.47
N ASP A 149 9.42 -10.26 -10.32
CA ASP A 149 10.64 -10.50 -11.10
C ASP A 149 10.33 -10.51 -12.62
N PRO A 150 10.98 -9.65 -13.43
CA PRO A 150 10.63 -9.49 -14.84
C PRO A 150 10.97 -10.71 -15.71
N ARG A 151 11.79 -11.64 -15.20
CA ARG A 151 12.20 -12.86 -15.93
C ARG A 151 11.09 -13.92 -15.95
N ILE A 152 10.07 -13.77 -15.10
CA ILE A 152 8.93 -14.69 -15.02
C ILE A 152 7.62 -13.99 -15.37
N LYS A 153 6.60 -14.78 -15.73
CA LYS A 153 5.24 -14.28 -15.95
C LYS A 153 4.46 -14.15 -14.63
N GLY A 154 5.07 -13.49 -13.64
CA GLY A 154 4.47 -13.20 -12.34
C GLY A 154 3.61 -11.94 -12.33
N SER A 155 3.39 -11.38 -11.14
CA SER A 155 2.58 -10.18 -10.90
C SER A 155 3.01 -9.03 -11.80
N PHE A 156 2.04 -8.40 -12.48
CA PHE A 156 2.27 -7.21 -13.29
C PHE A 156 1.19 -6.18 -12.98
N PHE A 157 1.62 -5.08 -12.37
CA PHE A 157 0.73 -4.10 -11.78
C PHE A 157 1.24 -2.69 -12.04
N HIS A 158 0.38 -1.72 -11.75
CA HIS A 158 0.76 -0.33 -11.57
C HIS A 158 0.44 0.06 -10.13
N GLN A 159 1.25 0.95 -9.58
CA GLN A 159 0.99 1.53 -8.27
C GLN A 159 0.93 3.05 -8.42
N THR A 160 -0.22 3.61 -8.06
CA THR A 160 -0.42 5.05 -7.98
C THR A 160 -0.38 5.46 -6.51
N THR A 161 0.43 6.45 -6.17
CA THR A 161 0.49 6.96 -4.79
C THR A 161 0.23 8.46 -4.75
N ILE A 162 -0.77 8.88 -3.97
CA ILE A 162 -1.15 10.29 -3.84
C ILE A 162 -1.22 10.64 -2.36
N SER A 163 -0.61 11.76 -1.97
CA SER A 163 -0.68 12.29 -0.62
C SER A 163 -1.80 13.31 -0.50
N ILE A 164 -2.64 13.18 0.52
CA ILE A 164 -3.72 14.11 0.81
C ILE A 164 -3.46 14.74 2.18
N ALA A 165 -3.64 16.06 2.27
CA ALA A 165 -3.45 16.80 3.53
C ALA A 165 -4.42 16.28 4.60
N LEU A 166 -3.94 16.12 5.84
CA LEU A 166 -4.73 15.49 6.91
C LEU A 166 -6.09 16.16 7.16
N ASP A 167 -6.19 17.48 6.94
CA ASP A 167 -7.42 18.26 7.05
C ASP A 167 -8.47 17.97 5.96
N LYS A 168 -8.11 17.19 4.93
CA LYS A 168 -8.98 16.78 3.81
C LYS A 168 -9.18 15.28 3.70
N VAL A 169 -8.45 14.50 4.50
CA VAL A 169 -8.45 13.03 4.44
C VAL A 169 -9.84 12.46 4.75
N LYS A 170 -10.53 13.04 5.74
CA LYS A 170 -11.86 12.60 6.14
C LYS A 170 -12.83 12.65 4.96
N GLU A 171 -12.92 13.80 4.31
CA GLU A 171 -13.82 14.04 3.18
C GLU A 171 -13.46 13.15 1.99
N PHE A 172 -12.16 12.98 1.71
CA PHE A 172 -11.71 12.09 0.64
C PHE A 172 -12.15 10.64 0.88
N ILE A 173 -11.94 10.11 2.08
CA ILE A 173 -12.35 8.74 2.42
C ILE A 173 -13.86 8.60 2.27
N LEU A 174 -14.65 9.56 2.77
CA LEU A 174 -16.11 9.54 2.64
C LEU A 174 -16.58 9.51 1.18
N ASP A 175 -15.91 10.23 0.27
CA ASP A 175 -16.27 10.21 -1.14
C ASP A 175 -15.85 8.90 -1.84
N VAL A 176 -14.69 8.34 -1.50
CA VAL A 176 -14.31 7.00 -1.98
C VAL A 176 -15.28 5.93 -1.44
N GLN A 177 -15.76 6.07 -0.20
CA GLN A 177 -16.79 5.20 0.37
C GLN A 177 -18.12 5.29 -0.39
N LYS A 178 -18.56 6.49 -0.78
CA LYS A 178 -19.75 6.68 -1.62
C LYS A 178 -19.58 6.01 -2.98
N LEU A 179 -18.41 6.17 -3.62
CA LEU A 179 -18.10 5.51 -4.89
C LEU A 179 -18.13 3.99 -4.74
N ARG A 180 -17.48 3.44 -3.70
CA ARG A 180 -17.54 2.02 -3.35
C ARG A 180 -18.99 1.54 -3.22
N ASP A 181 -19.86 2.31 -2.57
CA ASP A 181 -21.24 1.90 -2.30
C ASP A 181 -22.08 1.74 -3.58
N LEU A 182 -21.67 2.32 -4.72
CA LEU A 182 -22.28 2.06 -6.03
C LEU A 182 -22.03 0.63 -6.52
N LYS A 183 -20.81 0.12 -6.34
CA LYS A 183 -20.40 -1.24 -6.76
C LYS A 183 -19.18 -1.70 -5.94
N PRO A 184 -19.38 -2.32 -4.76
CA PRO A 184 -18.26 -2.73 -3.90
C PRO A 184 -17.28 -3.69 -4.58
N SER A 185 -17.79 -4.59 -5.44
CA SER A 185 -16.94 -5.55 -6.15
C SER A 185 -16.00 -4.93 -7.19
N ALA A 186 -16.18 -3.64 -7.53
CA ALA A 186 -15.25 -2.91 -8.37
C ALA A 186 -13.88 -2.68 -7.71
N LEU A 187 -13.83 -2.63 -6.37
CA LEU A 187 -12.60 -2.33 -5.64
C LEU A 187 -11.88 -3.57 -5.09
N CYS A 188 -12.47 -4.76 -5.18
CA CYS A 188 -11.83 -6.02 -4.76
C CYS A 188 -10.54 -6.33 -5.54
N GLY A 189 -10.37 -5.75 -6.74
CA GLY A 189 -9.12 -5.84 -7.49
C GLY A 189 -7.93 -5.22 -6.76
N LEU A 190 -8.15 -4.17 -5.96
CA LEU A 190 -7.11 -3.55 -5.12
C LEU A 190 -6.72 -4.46 -3.96
N GLU A 191 -7.69 -5.22 -3.45
CA GLU A 191 -7.54 -6.05 -2.25
C GLU A 191 -6.70 -7.31 -2.53
N LEU A 192 -6.63 -7.76 -3.79
CA LEU A 192 -5.64 -8.76 -4.24
C LEU A 192 -4.20 -8.31 -3.98
N TYR A 193 -3.97 -7.00 -3.91
CA TYR A 193 -2.67 -6.37 -3.65
C TYR A 193 -2.57 -5.80 -2.22
N SER A 194 -3.30 -6.37 -1.26
CA SER A 194 -3.37 -5.91 0.14
C SER A 194 -4.13 -4.60 0.37
N GLY A 195 -4.97 -4.19 -0.59
CA GLY A 195 -5.84 -3.02 -0.45
C GLY A 195 -5.11 -1.69 -0.68
N ILE A 196 -5.74 -0.60 -0.25
CA ILE A 196 -5.15 0.75 -0.30
C ILE A 196 -4.30 0.93 0.97
N LEU A 197 -2.99 1.03 0.80
CA LEU A 197 -2.06 1.24 1.92
C LEU A 197 -2.00 2.73 2.26
N MET A 198 -2.27 3.06 3.52
CA MET A 198 -2.33 4.42 4.05
C MET A 198 -1.16 4.67 5.01
N ARG A 199 -0.30 5.65 4.69
CA ARG A 199 0.94 5.93 5.44
C ARG A 199 1.08 7.41 5.79
N TYR A 200 1.33 7.70 7.06
CA TYR A 200 1.48 9.07 7.54
C TYR A 200 2.83 9.66 7.16
N VAL A 201 2.82 10.89 6.66
CA VAL A 201 4.03 11.62 6.28
C VAL A 201 4.00 13.01 6.91
N LYS A 202 5.06 13.35 7.65
CA LYS A 202 5.22 14.67 8.26
C LYS A 202 5.58 15.73 7.22
N ALA A 203 5.16 16.96 7.49
CA ALA A 203 5.61 18.13 6.75
C ALA A 203 7.15 18.20 6.70
N SER A 204 7.69 18.72 5.59
CA SER A 204 9.13 18.87 5.38
C SER A 204 9.44 20.20 4.72
N SER A 205 10.55 20.82 5.14
CA SER A 205 11.07 22.06 4.57
C SER A 205 11.85 21.86 3.27
N ALA A 206 12.09 20.61 2.85
CA ALA A 206 12.73 20.31 1.57
C ALA A 206 11.93 20.92 0.40
N TYR A 207 12.59 21.29 -0.70
CA TYR A 207 11.91 22.02 -1.77
C TYR A 207 10.72 21.27 -2.40
N LEU A 208 10.86 19.95 -2.54
CA LEU A 208 9.78 19.03 -2.97
C LEU A 208 9.23 18.20 -1.79
N GLY A 209 9.41 18.69 -0.56
CA GLY A 209 8.87 18.09 0.66
C GLY A 209 7.35 18.24 0.75
N LYS A 210 6.72 17.47 1.64
CA LYS A 210 5.28 17.62 1.91
C LYS A 210 5.02 18.98 2.59
N PRO A 211 4.06 19.80 2.12
CA PRO A 211 3.81 21.14 2.63
C PRO A 211 3.12 21.16 4.00
N SER A 212 2.47 20.06 4.37
CA SER A 212 1.78 19.84 5.63
C SER A 212 1.93 18.37 6.04
N ASP A 213 1.40 18.00 7.21
CA ASP A 213 1.20 16.59 7.53
C ASP A 213 0.15 16.01 6.58
N MET A 214 0.48 14.88 5.97
CA MET A 214 -0.34 14.24 4.93
C MET A 214 -0.46 12.74 5.18
N LEU A 215 -1.48 12.14 4.56
CA LEU A 215 -1.64 10.70 4.44
C LEU A 215 -1.38 10.30 2.99
N ASP A 216 -0.39 9.45 2.77
CA ASP A 216 -0.16 8.78 1.49
C ASP A 216 -1.19 7.68 1.31
N PHE A 217 -1.83 7.62 0.14
CA PHE A 217 -2.67 6.52 -0.31
C PHE A 217 -1.94 5.80 -1.45
N ASP A 218 -1.37 4.64 -1.16
CA ASP A 218 -0.77 3.73 -2.13
C ASP A 218 -1.83 2.79 -2.69
N ILE A 219 -2.15 2.92 -3.98
CA ILE A 219 -3.16 2.14 -4.67
C ILE A 219 -2.46 1.26 -5.70
N THR A 220 -2.36 -0.03 -5.41
CA THR A 220 -1.76 -1.02 -6.32
C THR A 220 -2.87 -1.78 -7.04
N TYR A 221 -2.77 -1.89 -8.36
CA TYR A 221 -3.80 -2.52 -9.18
C TYR A 221 -3.24 -3.22 -10.40
N TYR A 222 -4.03 -4.17 -10.90
CA TYR A 222 -3.76 -4.92 -12.11
C TYR A 222 -3.36 -4.02 -13.29
N ARG A 223 -2.36 -4.48 -14.03
CA ARG A 223 -1.99 -3.94 -15.34
C ARG A 223 -1.95 -5.08 -16.35
N SER A 224 -2.58 -4.92 -17.51
CA SER A 224 -2.42 -5.86 -18.61
C SER A 224 -1.03 -5.74 -19.23
N ARG A 225 -0.48 -6.86 -19.71
CA ARG A 225 0.74 -6.84 -20.55
C ARG A 225 0.44 -6.35 -21.97
N ASP A 226 -0.80 -6.46 -22.42
CA ASP A 226 -1.27 -5.79 -23.62
C ASP A 226 -1.71 -4.36 -23.25
N PRO A 227 -1.01 -3.31 -23.74
CA PRO A 227 -1.33 -1.93 -23.43
C PRO A 227 -2.70 -1.47 -23.95
N MET A 228 -3.34 -2.23 -24.86
CA MET A 228 -4.66 -1.91 -25.40
C MET A 228 -5.81 -2.54 -24.62
N THR A 229 -5.52 -3.41 -23.65
CA THR A 229 -6.54 -4.05 -22.82
C THR A 229 -6.83 -3.21 -21.57
N PRO A 230 -8.03 -2.63 -21.43
CA PRO A 230 -8.42 -1.89 -20.23
C PRO A 230 -8.60 -2.84 -19.04
N ARG A 231 -8.44 -2.31 -17.82
CA ARG A 231 -8.69 -3.07 -16.59
C ARG A 231 -10.21 -3.15 -16.33
N LEU A 232 -10.67 -4.25 -15.73
CA LEU A 232 -12.01 -4.35 -15.17
C LEU A 232 -12.24 -3.26 -14.10
N TYR A 233 -13.27 -2.44 -14.28
CA TYR A 233 -13.57 -1.25 -13.46
C TYR A 233 -12.41 -0.26 -13.37
N GLU A 234 -11.74 -0.02 -14.50
CA GLU A 234 -10.74 1.02 -14.61
C GLU A 234 -11.27 2.40 -14.18
N ASP A 235 -12.51 2.71 -14.58
CA ASP A 235 -13.26 3.92 -14.25
C ASP A 235 -13.37 4.18 -12.74
N PHE A 236 -13.61 3.15 -11.91
CA PHE A 236 -13.67 3.33 -10.44
C PHE A 236 -12.32 3.79 -9.87
N ILE A 237 -11.22 3.20 -10.34
CA ILE A 237 -9.89 3.56 -9.85
C ILE A 237 -9.48 4.94 -10.37
N GLU A 238 -9.75 5.23 -11.64
CA GLU A 238 -9.46 6.53 -12.24
C GLU A 238 -10.29 7.65 -11.61
N GLU A 239 -11.53 7.39 -11.18
CA GLU A 239 -12.33 8.35 -10.42
C GLU A 239 -11.69 8.63 -9.04
N ILE A 240 -11.19 7.61 -8.33
CA ILE A 240 -10.45 7.80 -7.07
C ILE A 240 -9.19 8.65 -7.31
N GLU A 241 -8.42 8.35 -8.36
CA GLU A 241 -7.22 9.10 -8.74
C GLU A 241 -7.56 10.56 -9.08
N GLN A 242 -8.64 10.81 -9.84
CA GLN A 242 -9.09 12.15 -10.21
C GLN A 242 -9.58 12.95 -8.99
N MET A 243 -10.38 12.35 -8.11
CA MET A 243 -10.78 12.96 -6.85
C MET A 243 -9.53 13.35 -6.03
N ALA A 244 -8.61 12.41 -5.82
CA ALA A 244 -7.41 12.65 -5.05
C ALA A 244 -6.54 13.78 -5.66
N LEU A 245 -6.26 13.75 -6.97
CA LEU A 245 -5.36 14.71 -7.62
C LEU A 245 -5.98 16.10 -7.81
N PHE A 246 -7.25 16.17 -8.20
CA PHE A 246 -7.88 17.41 -8.66
C PHE A 246 -8.84 17.99 -7.63
N LYS A 247 -9.76 17.19 -7.09
CA LYS A 247 -10.72 17.68 -6.08
C LYS A 247 -10.05 17.99 -4.75
N TYR A 248 -9.16 17.10 -4.29
CA TYR A 248 -8.46 17.27 -3.00
C TYR A 248 -7.09 17.94 -3.13
N ASN A 249 -6.69 18.29 -4.35
CA ASN A 249 -5.38 18.87 -4.65
C ASN A 249 -4.21 18.02 -4.11
N GLY A 250 -4.34 16.69 -4.17
CA GLY A 250 -3.35 15.75 -3.67
C GLY A 250 -2.01 15.87 -4.38
N LEU A 251 -0.94 15.55 -3.65
CA LEU A 251 0.42 15.54 -4.17
C LEU A 251 0.77 14.16 -4.75
N PRO A 252 1.08 14.06 -6.04
CA PRO A 252 1.53 12.80 -6.61
C PRO A 252 2.89 12.41 -6.06
N HIS A 253 3.08 11.13 -5.78
CA HIS A 253 4.39 10.56 -5.54
C HIS A 253 5.20 10.48 -6.84
N TRP A 254 6.41 11.04 -6.86
CA TRP A 254 7.28 11.15 -8.04
C TRP A 254 7.59 9.82 -8.73
N GLY A 255 7.81 8.75 -7.97
CA GLY A 255 8.15 7.43 -8.53
C GLY A 255 6.97 6.48 -8.80
N LYS A 256 5.73 6.93 -8.55
CA LYS A 256 4.53 6.06 -8.53
C LYS A 256 3.30 6.77 -9.12
N ASN A 257 3.45 7.41 -10.27
CA ASN A 257 2.38 8.15 -10.95
C ASN A 257 2.62 8.23 -12.46
N ARG A 258 1.58 8.65 -13.20
CA ARG A 258 1.62 8.90 -14.65
C ARG A 258 1.78 10.39 -14.95
N ASN A 259 2.19 10.73 -16.17
CA ASN A 259 2.46 12.11 -16.62
C ASN A 259 1.34 13.10 -16.30
N LEU A 260 0.08 12.68 -16.42
CA LEU A 260 -1.09 13.53 -16.14
C LEU A 260 -1.06 14.10 -14.71
N ALA A 261 -0.63 13.31 -13.73
CA ALA A 261 -0.59 13.71 -12.33
C ALA A 261 0.41 14.86 -12.07
N PHE A 262 1.41 15.02 -12.94
CA PHE A 262 2.46 16.03 -12.80
C PHE A 262 2.14 17.36 -13.49
N LYS A 263 0.96 17.49 -14.11
CA LYS A 263 0.51 18.74 -14.71
C LYS A 263 0.49 19.85 -13.65
N GLU A 264 1.29 20.89 -13.87
CA GLU A 264 1.46 22.04 -12.96
C GLU A 264 1.86 21.67 -11.52
N VAL A 265 2.49 20.51 -11.31
CA VAL A 265 2.76 19.96 -9.98
C VAL A 265 3.61 20.88 -9.10
N MET A 266 4.49 21.69 -9.68
CA MET A 266 5.32 22.64 -8.93
C MET A 266 4.49 23.68 -8.17
N LYS A 267 3.26 23.98 -8.62
CA LYS A 267 2.32 24.87 -7.91
C LYS A 267 1.76 24.24 -6.63
N LYS A 268 1.84 22.90 -6.49
CA LYS A 268 1.36 22.17 -5.31
C LYS A 268 2.38 22.13 -4.16
N TYR A 269 3.62 22.56 -4.40
CA TYR A 269 4.69 22.61 -3.40
C TYR A 269 4.91 24.04 -2.91
N ASN A 270 5.07 24.22 -1.59
CA ASN A 270 5.38 25.53 -0.99
C ASN A 270 6.64 26.17 -1.60
N ASN A 271 7.64 25.35 -1.92
CA ASN A 271 8.94 25.79 -2.44
C ASN A 271 9.22 25.30 -3.87
N GLY A 272 8.17 25.00 -4.66
CA GLY A 272 8.34 24.48 -6.02
C GLY A 272 9.10 25.42 -6.96
N LYS A 273 8.91 26.75 -6.81
CA LYS A 273 9.66 27.75 -7.58
C LYS A 273 11.15 27.75 -7.22
N ALA A 274 11.48 27.72 -5.93
CA ALA A 274 12.86 27.66 -5.47
C ALA A 274 13.58 26.38 -5.93
N PHE A 275 12.85 25.25 -5.99
CA PHE A 275 13.38 24.02 -6.60
C PHE A 275 13.83 24.25 -8.05
N LEU A 276 12.98 24.89 -8.87
CA LEU A 276 13.28 25.16 -10.27
C LEU A 276 14.49 26.10 -10.42
N GLU A 277 14.56 27.18 -9.63
CA GLU A 277 15.69 28.10 -9.63
C GLU A 277 17.02 27.40 -9.29
N VAL A 278 17.01 26.52 -8.27
CA VAL A 278 18.21 25.75 -7.89
C VAL A 278 18.57 24.72 -8.97
N LYS A 279 17.59 24.02 -9.53
CA LYS A 279 17.79 23.08 -10.64
C LYS A 279 18.41 23.79 -11.84
N ASP A 280 17.91 24.95 -12.23
CA ASP A 280 18.41 25.70 -13.38
C ASP A 280 19.85 26.19 -13.15
N ARG A 281 20.21 26.58 -11.92
CA ARG A 281 21.58 26.96 -11.57
C ARG A 281 22.57 25.79 -11.54
N LEU A 282 22.13 24.60 -11.14
CA LEU A 282 23.01 23.42 -10.96
C LEU A 282 23.08 22.50 -12.19
N CYS A 283 22.12 22.63 -13.11
CA CYS A 283 22.02 21.82 -14.31
C CYS A 283 22.10 22.64 -15.61
N SER A 284 22.54 23.90 -15.52
CA SER A 284 23.04 24.67 -16.66
C SER A 284 24.50 24.32 -16.95
#